data_AF-A0A950EAD8-F1
#
_entry.id   AF-A0A950EAD8-F1
#
_cell.length_a   1.000
_cell.length_b   1.000
_cell.length_c   1.000
_cell.angle_alpha   90.00
_cell.angle_beta   90.00
_cell.angle_gamma   90.00
#
_symmetry.space_group_name_H-M   'P 1'
#
loop_
_entity.id
_entity.type
_entity.pdbx_description
1 polymer ?
#
loop_
_entity_poly.entity_id
_entity_poly.type
_entity_poly.pdbx_seq_one_letter_code
_entity_poly.pdbx_strand_id
1 'polypeptide(L)'
;LGLEPELAIDPETVDIGRLHLARLALVPVERLDDDRLAALYTRARRAMITDVLERAARAMVDRSAAQTRAGVDPSAVHSDLVMLTARRGETAEAFTWIRRGRQADPASRRAANAPMWDMLEVRLRAQTEEPGTWVPELAVILERHGENPEANQMIMLNLMEMGLINVAPNPDRPDDILVDARALQMLLTEYGPKVTTAAGRLGVSATRGGIWTPGSETGGGGIWTPGSGAGGSSAGGEKPKLIIPRG
;
A
#
# COMPACT_ATOMS: atom_id res chain seq x y z
N LEU A 1 19.52 20.82 -39.10
CA LEU A 1 19.07 21.86 -38.15
C LEU A 1 20.29 22.24 -37.31
N GLY A 2 20.99 23.33 -37.66
CA GLY A 2 22.21 23.79 -36.98
C GLY A 2 21.94 24.46 -35.63
N LEU A 3 21.15 23.79 -34.78
CA LEU A 3 20.90 24.25 -33.42
C LEU A 3 22.08 23.80 -32.56
N GLU A 4 22.64 24.72 -31.78
CA GLU A 4 23.67 24.37 -30.80
C GLU A 4 23.09 23.37 -29.79
N PRO A 5 23.89 22.36 -29.38
CA PRO A 5 23.46 21.40 -28.38
C PRO A 5 23.11 22.12 -27.09
N GLU A 6 22.04 21.67 -26.44
CA GLU A 6 21.61 22.27 -25.18
C GLU A 6 22.74 22.20 -24.14
N LEU A 7 23.10 23.35 -23.56
CA LEU A 7 24.19 23.47 -22.59
C LEU A 7 24.03 22.49 -21.43
N ALA A 8 25.08 21.72 -21.17
CA ALA A 8 25.15 20.80 -20.06
C ALA A 8 24.97 21.52 -18.71
N ILE A 9 24.26 20.88 -17.79
CA ILE A 9 24.04 21.40 -16.44
C ILE A 9 25.18 20.93 -15.54
N ASP A 10 25.87 21.87 -14.92
CA ASP A 10 26.87 21.58 -13.91
C ASP A 10 26.20 21.25 -12.56
N PRO A 11 26.30 20.00 -12.05
CA PRO A 11 25.68 19.60 -10.79
C PRO A 11 26.20 20.34 -9.57
N GLU A 12 27.43 20.86 -9.62
CA GLU A 12 28.09 21.50 -8.47
C GLU A 12 27.62 22.95 -8.25
N THR A 13 27.09 23.57 -9.31
CA THR A 13 26.71 25.00 -9.31
C THR A 13 25.24 25.23 -9.62
N VAL A 14 24.51 24.23 -10.14
CA VAL A 14 23.09 24.39 -10.51
C VAL A 14 22.22 24.82 -9.33
N ASP A 15 21.39 25.85 -9.57
CA ASP A 15 20.29 26.24 -8.71
C ASP A 15 19.00 25.52 -9.16
N ILE A 16 18.71 24.41 -8.51
CA ILE A 16 17.53 23.59 -8.79
C ILE A 16 16.22 24.35 -8.51
N GLY A 17 16.22 25.35 -7.64
CA GLY A 17 15.03 26.16 -7.34
C GLY A 17 14.65 27.12 -8.47
N ARG A 18 15.64 27.55 -9.26
CA ARG A 18 15.45 28.54 -10.35
C ARG A 18 15.51 27.95 -11.76
N LEU A 19 16.02 26.74 -11.92
CA LEU A 19 16.11 26.06 -13.21
C LEU A 19 14.73 25.93 -13.89
N HIS A 20 14.61 26.04 -15.21
CA HIS A 20 13.31 25.84 -15.87
C HIS A 20 12.84 24.38 -15.75
N LEU A 21 11.52 24.13 -15.59
CA LEU A 21 10.98 22.77 -15.37
C LEU A 21 11.38 21.79 -16.47
N ALA A 22 11.32 22.23 -17.74
CA ALA A 22 11.73 21.40 -18.88
C ALA A 22 13.19 20.93 -18.83
N ARG A 23 14.06 21.67 -18.12
CA ARG A 23 15.49 21.35 -17.98
C ARG A 23 15.79 20.44 -16.81
N LEU A 24 14.83 20.14 -15.94
CA LEU A 24 15.05 19.22 -14.82
C LEU A 24 15.41 17.81 -15.31
N ALA A 25 14.95 17.42 -16.50
CA ALA A 25 15.33 16.18 -17.15
C ALA A 25 16.85 16.06 -17.38
N LEU A 26 17.54 17.17 -17.57
CA LEU A 26 18.97 17.21 -17.90
C LEU A 26 19.89 17.25 -16.67
N VAL A 27 19.32 17.32 -15.46
CA VAL A 27 20.11 17.37 -14.23
C VAL A 27 20.74 15.99 -13.98
N PRO A 28 22.08 15.90 -13.80
CA PRO A 28 22.77 14.65 -13.49
C PRO A 28 22.64 14.31 -12.01
N VAL A 29 21.61 13.53 -11.69
CA VAL A 29 21.14 13.26 -10.31
C VAL A 29 22.22 12.62 -9.43
N GLU A 30 23.05 11.75 -10.02
CA GLU A 30 24.08 10.96 -9.35
C GLU A 30 25.19 11.83 -8.76
N ARG A 31 25.35 13.06 -9.27
CA ARG A 31 26.39 14.01 -8.88
C ARG A 31 25.88 15.12 -7.94
N LEU A 32 24.59 15.12 -7.61
CA LEU A 32 24.02 16.13 -6.72
C LEU A 32 24.40 15.86 -5.25
N ASP A 33 24.68 16.92 -4.51
CA ASP A 33 24.67 16.88 -3.05
C ASP A 33 23.24 16.68 -2.50
N ASP A 34 23.13 16.50 -1.19
CA ASP A 34 21.85 16.21 -0.54
C ASP A 34 20.86 17.38 -0.61
N ASP A 35 21.32 18.65 -0.65
CA ASP A 35 20.44 19.83 -0.73
C ASP A 35 19.81 19.94 -2.12
N ARG A 36 20.63 19.79 -3.16
CA ARG A 36 20.19 19.86 -4.55
C ARG A 36 19.33 18.66 -4.92
N LEU A 37 19.67 17.47 -4.41
CA LEU A 37 18.85 16.27 -4.60
C LEU A 37 17.48 16.43 -3.92
N ALA A 38 17.44 16.94 -2.69
CA ALA A 38 16.20 17.24 -1.98
C ALA A 38 15.34 18.26 -2.74
N ALA A 39 15.95 19.33 -3.25
CA ALA A 39 15.26 20.33 -4.06
C ALA A 39 14.73 19.74 -5.38
N LEU A 40 15.50 18.89 -6.05
CA LEU A 40 15.10 18.26 -7.32
C LEU A 40 13.91 17.35 -7.11
N TYR A 41 13.97 16.46 -6.13
CA TYR A 41 12.89 15.55 -5.78
C TYR A 41 11.61 16.32 -5.42
N THR A 42 11.70 17.31 -4.53
CA THR A 42 10.55 18.12 -4.11
C THR A 42 9.90 18.83 -5.29
N ARG A 43 10.72 19.40 -6.17
CA ARG A 43 10.23 20.15 -7.34
C ARG A 43 9.63 19.22 -8.39
N ALA A 44 10.27 18.10 -8.69
CA ALA A 44 9.75 17.10 -9.61
C ALA A 44 8.43 16.50 -9.13
N ARG A 45 8.32 16.24 -7.82
CA ARG A 45 7.09 15.74 -7.18
C ARG A 45 5.94 16.74 -7.28
N ARG A 46 6.18 18.01 -6.96
CA ARG A 46 5.17 19.09 -7.07
C ARG A 46 4.70 19.32 -8.50
N ALA A 47 5.61 19.17 -9.47
CA ALA A 47 5.31 19.36 -10.89
C ALA A 47 4.88 18.07 -11.61
N MET A 48 4.81 16.94 -10.91
CA MET A 48 4.48 15.62 -11.47
C MET A 48 5.35 15.21 -12.68
N ILE A 49 6.63 15.57 -12.66
CA ILE A 49 7.59 15.20 -13.71
C ILE A 49 8.15 13.81 -13.37
N THR A 50 7.43 12.77 -13.79
CA THR A 50 7.62 11.38 -13.35
C THR A 50 9.03 10.85 -13.54
N ASP A 51 9.65 11.09 -14.70
CA ASP A 51 10.98 10.53 -15.01
C ASP A 51 12.09 11.18 -14.18
N VAL A 52 11.93 12.46 -13.87
CA VAL A 52 12.85 13.18 -12.97
C VAL A 52 12.62 12.74 -11.53
N LEU A 53 11.35 12.62 -11.13
CA LEU A 53 10.97 12.17 -9.81
C LEU A 53 11.51 10.76 -9.53
N GLU A 54 11.40 9.84 -10.49
CA GLU A 54 11.89 8.47 -10.34
C GLU A 54 13.41 8.45 -10.12
N ARG A 55 14.18 9.15 -10.98
CA ARG A 55 15.64 9.22 -10.83
C ARG A 55 16.05 9.85 -9.51
N ALA A 56 15.42 10.96 -9.13
CA ALA A 56 15.68 11.64 -7.87
C ALA A 56 15.32 10.76 -6.66
N ALA A 57 14.17 10.08 -6.70
CA ALA A 57 13.73 9.16 -5.65
C ALA A 57 14.71 7.98 -5.50
N ARG A 58 15.13 7.35 -6.61
CA ARG A 58 16.12 6.26 -6.62
C ARG A 58 17.44 6.69 -5.97
N ALA A 59 17.96 7.85 -6.34
CA ALA A 59 19.18 8.39 -5.74
C ALA A 59 19.00 8.74 -4.26
N MET A 60 17.78 9.06 -3.83
CA MET A 60 17.46 9.47 -2.47
C MET A 60 17.26 8.30 -1.50
N VAL A 61 16.93 7.08 -1.97
CA VAL A 61 16.59 5.92 -1.12
C VAL A 61 17.64 5.67 -0.04
N ASP A 62 18.92 5.71 -0.41
CA ASP A 62 20.03 5.40 0.50
C ASP A 62 20.66 6.66 1.11
N ARG A 63 20.04 7.84 0.94
CA ARG A 63 20.53 9.16 1.39
C ARG A 63 19.56 9.80 2.39
N SER A 64 19.56 9.30 3.62
CA SER A 64 18.66 9.77 4.70
C SER A 64 18.76 11.28 4.99
N ALA A 65 19.96 11.87 4.82
CA ALA A 65 20.16 13.31 4.95
C ALA A 65 19.41 14.10 3.86
N ALA A 66 19.40 13.63 2.61
CA ALA A 66 18.62 14.23 1.53
C ALA A 66 17.10 14.12 1.79
N GLN A 67 16.63 12.96 2.28
CA GLN A 67 15.22 12.76 2.67
C GLN A 67 14.81 13.76 3.76
N THR A 68 15.66 13.91 4.78
CA THR A 68 15.45 14.84 5.90
C THR A 68 15.38 16.29 5.40
N ARG A 69 16.30 16.70 4.50
CA ARG A 69 16.32 18.04 3.91
C ARG A 69 15.10 18.33 3.04
N ALA A 70 14.60 17.33 2.33
CA ALA A 70 13.35 17.44 1.58
C ALA A 70 12.10 17.50 2.47
N GLY A 71 12.24 17.22 3.78
CA GLY A 71 11.13 17.15 4.71
C GLY A 71 10.16 16.01 4.37
N VAL A 72 10.67 14.91 3.82
CA VAL A 72 9.85 13.77 3.40
C VAL A 72 10.17 12.53 4.21
N ASP A 73 9.12 11.79 4.53
CA ASP A 73 9.28 10.52 5.20
C ASP A 73 9.88 9.47 4.25
N PRO A 74 10.73 8.54 4.75
CA PRO A 74 11.29 7.46 3.94
C PRO A 74 10.22 6.64 3.20
N SER A 75 9.06 6.46 3.83
CA SER A 75 7.91 5.76 3.23
C SER A 75 7.36 6.47 2.00
N ALA A 76 7.42 7.81 1.94
CA ALA A 76 6.95 8.58 0.79
C ALA A 76 7.84 8.35 -0.44
N VAL A 77 9.17 8.33 -0.26
CA VAL A 77 10.12 8.06 -1.35
C VAL A 77 9.89 6.67 -1.95
N HIS A 78 9.71 5.66 -1.09
CA HIS A 78 9.43 4.30 -1.55
C HIS A 78 8.05 4.19 -2.20
N SER A 79 7.02 4.83 -1.65
CA SER A 79 5.67 4.83 -2.24
C SER A 79 5.65 5.47 -3.62
N ASP A 80 6.39 6.58 -3.81
CA ASP A 80 6.53 7.20 -5.13
C ASP A 80 7.19 6.22 -6.12
N LEU A 81 8.23 5.48 -5.72
CA LEU A 81 8.87 4.46 -6.56
C LEU A 81 7.94 3.29 -6.92
N VAL A 82 7.12 2.82 -5.97
CA VAL A 82 6.08 1.81 -6.24
C VAL A 82 5.14 2.31 -7.34
N MET A 83 4.63 3.54 -7.21
CA MET A 83 3.68 4.11 -8.17
C MET A 83 4.30 4.35 -9.55
N LEU A 84 5.54 4.82 -9.61
CA LEU A 84 6.24 5.13 -10.86
C LEU A 84 6.60 3.85 -11.64
N THR A 85 7.14 2.84 -10.96
CA THR A 85 7.47 1.54 -11.58
C THR A 85 6.22 0.77 -12.00
N ALA A 86 5.17 0.77 -11.18
CA ALA A 86 3.88 0.16 -11.54
C ALA A 86 3.28 0.79 -12.82
N ARG A 87 3.32 2.13 -12.95
CA ARG A 87 2.83 2.84 -14.14
C ARG A 87 3.58 2.47 -15.43
N ARG A 88 4.83 2.02 -15.31
CA ARG A 88 5.66 1.55 -16.43
C ARG A 88 5.46 0.06 -16.74
N GLY A 89 4.61 -0.64 -15.98
CA GLY A 89 4.41 -2.08 -16.09
C GLY A 89 5.52 -2.91 -15.43
N GLU A 90 6.40 -2.28 -14.65
CA GLU A 90 7.53 -2.93 -13.97
C GLU A 90 7.08 -3.53 -12.62
N THR A 91 6.05 -4.38 -12.66
CA THR A 91 5.34 -4.89 -11.47
C THR A 91 6.26 -5.58 -10.46
N ALA A 92 7.21 -6.40 -10.92
CA ALA A 92 8.17 -7.08 -10.04
C ALA A 92 9.06 -6.09 -9.27
N GLU A 93 9.40 -4.97 -9.92
CA GLU A 93 10.17 -3.92 -9.28
C GLU A 93 9.31 -3.14 -8.28
N ALA A 94 8.05 -2.85 -8.62
CA ALA A 94 7.11 -2.22 -7.71
C ALA A 94 6.94 -3.02 -6.39
N PHE A 95 6.78 -4.35 -6.46
CA PHE A 95 6.77 -5.20 -5.26
C PHE A 95 8.10 -5.17 -4.48
N THR A 96 9.23 -5.03 -5.18
CA THR A 96 10.54 -4.86 -4.53
C THR A 96 10.57 -3.55 -3.74
N TRP A 97 10.04 -2.46 -4.29
CA TRP A 97 9.95 -1.17 -3.61
C TRP A 97 8.99 -1.19 -2.41
N ILE A 98 7.86 -1.91 -2.48
CA ILE A 98 6.97 -2.14 -1.33
C ILE A 98 7.76 -2.82 -0.19
N ARG A 99 8.48 -3.90 -0.51
CA ARG A 99 9.25 -4.65 0.49
C ARG A 99 10.35 -3.80 1.12
N ARG A 100 11.10 -3.04 0.30
CA ARG A 100 12.14 -2.12 0.79
C ARG A 100 11.53 -1.01 1.67
N GLY A 101 10.39 -0.45 1.29
CA GLY A 101 9.69 0.56 2.07
C GLY A 101 9.29 0.07 3.45
N ARG A 102 8.68 -1.12 3.54
CA ARG A 102 8.34 -1.77 4.82
C ARG A 102 9.58 -2.00 5.70
N GLN A 103 10.71 -2.37 5.11
CA GLN A 103 11.97 -2.60 5.84
C GLN A 103 12.63 -1.30 6.30
N ALA A 104 12.49 -0.23 5.52
CA ALA A 104 13.02 1.09 5.81
C ALA A 104 12.23 1.84 6.91
N ASP A 105 10.99 1.42 7.20
CA ASP A 105 10.21 2.04 8.25
C ASP A 105 10.89 1.91 9.63
N PRO A 106 11.06 3.04 10.36
CA PRO A 106 11.58 2.99 11.72
C PRO A 106 10.60 2.21 12.61
N ALA A 107 11.12 1.50 13.61
CA ALA A 107 10.32 0.61 14.45
C ALA A 107 9.07 1.31 15.06
N SER A 108 9.19 2.59 15.41
CA SER A 108 8.10 3.41 15.95
C SER A 108 6.97 3.70 14.96
N ARG A 109 7.21 3.58 13.65
CA ARG A 109 6.21 3.87 12.60
C ARG A 109 5.71 2.64 11.84
N ARG A 110 6.33 1.47 12.01
CA ARG A 110 5.92 0.25 11.27
C ARG A 110 4.45 -0.08 11.44
N ALA A 111 3.90 0.01 12.66
CA ALA A 111 2.49 -0.27 12.91
C ALA A 111 1.57 0.77 12.23
N ALA A 112 1.94 2.05 12.27
CA ALA A 112 1.18 3.13 11.65
C ALA A 112 1.21 3.06 10.10
N ASN A 113 2.34 2.66 9.52
CA ASN A 113 2.52 2.56 8.07
C ASN A 113 2.06 1.20 7.49
N ALA A 114 1.89 0.17 8.32
CA ALA A 114 1.51 -1.17 7.85
C ALA A 114 0.23 -1.18 6.99
N PRO A 115 -0.88 -0.50 7.37
CA PRO A 115 -2.08 -0.43 6.54
C PRO A 115 -1.80 0.14 5.15
N MET A 116 -0.99 1.20 5.05
CA MET A 116 -0.65 1.86 3.79
C MET A 116 0.08 0.88 2.85
N TRP A 117 1.08 0.17 3.37
CA TRP A 117 1.81 -0.82 2.58
C TRP A 117 0.95 -2.02 2.18
N ASP A 118 0.10 -2.50 3.09
CA ASP A 118 -0.86 -3.57 2.84
C ASP A 118 -1.79 -3.19 1.67
N MET A 119 -2.33 -1.96 1.67
CA MET A 119 -3.20 -1.49 0.59
C MET A 119 -2.47 -1.23 -0.72
N LEU A 120 -1.23 -0.71 -0.70
CA LEU A 120 -0.42 -0.57 -1.92
C LEU A 120 -0.17 -1.92 -2.58
N GLU A 121 0.11 -2.95 -1.79
CA GLU A 121 0.35 -4.31 -2.28
C GLU A 121 -0.91 -4.92 -2.90
N VAL A 122 -2.06 -4.83 -2.21
CA VAL A 122 -3.34 -5.33 -2.74
C VAL A 122 -3.72 -4.60 -4.02
N ARG A 123 -3.57 -3.28 -4.07
CA ARG A 123 -3.88 -2.50 -5.28
C ARG A 123 -3.04 -2.92 -6.46
N LEU A 124 -1.73 -3.13 -6.23
CA LEU A 124 -0.83 -3.58 -7.29
C LEU A 124 -1.24 -4.96 -7.81
N ARG A 125 -1.53 -5.91 -6.91
CA ARG A 125 -2.01 -7.24 -7.30
C ARG A 125 -3.34 -7.18 -8.02
N ALA A 126 -4.29 -6.37 -7.55
CA ALA A 126 -5.60 -6.23 -8.19
C ALA A 126 -5.53 -5.70 -9.63
N GLN A 127 -4.47 -4.98 -9.99
CA GLN A 127 -4.24 -4.51 -11.36
C GLN A 127 -3.62 -5.56 -12.27
N THR A 128 -2.92 -6.56 -11.71
CA THR A 128 -2.07 -7.47 -12.50
C THR A 128 -2.41 -8.95 -12.34
N GLU A 129 -3.25 -9.30 -11.37
CA GLU A 129 -3.55 -10.68 -10.97
C GLU A 129 -5.05 -10.92 -10.85
N GLU A 130 -5.46 -12.18 -10.95
CA GLU A 130 -6.86 -12.58 -10.79
C GLU A 130 -7.35 -12.42 -9.32
N PRO A 131 -8.66 -12.15 -9.10
CA PRO A 131 -9.25 -11.97 -7.77
C PRO A 131 -8.93 -13.06 -6.76
N GLY A 132 -8.85 -14.33 -7.19
CA GLY A 132 -8.51 -15.44 -6.30
C GLY A 132 -7.12 -15.35 -5.66
N THR A 133 -6.24 -14.49 -6.17
CA THR A 133 -4.88 -14.30 -5.64
C THR A 133 -4.81 -13.19 -4.59
N TRP A 134 -5.60 -12.11 -4.72
CA TRP A 134 -5.49 -10.93 -3.85
C TRP A 134 -6.67 -10.72 -2.91
N VAL A 135 -7.87 -11.21 -3.23
CA VAL A 135 -9.06 -11.05 -2.37
C VAL A 135 -8.89 -11.73 -0.99
N PRO A 136 -8.29 -12.93 -0.86
CA PRO A 136 -8.02 -13.50 0.46
C PRO A 136 -7.13 -12.60 1.33
N GLU A 137 -6.14 -11.95 0.74
CA GLU A 137 -5.24 -11.04 1.45
C GLU A 137 -5.96 -9.75 1.86
N LEU A 138 -6.82 -9.21 0.98
CA LEU A 138 -7.68 -8.09 1.32
C LEU A 138 -8.55 -8.41 2.54
N ALA A 139 -9.16 -9.60 2.61
CA ALA A 139 -9.96 -10.01 3.75
C ALA A 139 -9.16 -10.00 5.07
N VAL A 140 -7.91 -10.49 5.04
CA VAL A 140 -7.01 -10.47 6.20
C VAL A 140 -6.65 -9.05 6.59
N ILE A 141 -6.45 -8.14 5.64
CA ILE A 141 -6.15 -6.72 5.89
C ILE A 141 -7.34 -6.03 6.56
N LEU A 142 -8.55 -6.29 6.08
CA LEU A 142 -9.79 -5.77 6.67
C LEU A 142 -9.97 -6.24 8.12
N GLU A 143 -9.73 -7.52 8.40
CA GLU A 143 -9.80 -8.07 9.76
C GLU A 143 -8.71 -7.47 10.64
N ARG A 144 -7.46 -7.46 10.18
CA ARG A 144 -6.29 -7.00 10.95
C ARG A 144 -6.42 -5.56 11.41
N HIS A 145 -6.96 -4.69 10.57
CA HIS A 145 -6.97 -3.24 10.79
C HIS A 145 -8.36 -2.70 11.16
N GLY A 146 -9.39 -3.55 11.23
CA GLY A 146 -10.78 -3.13 11.44
C GLY A 146 -11.05 -2.40 12.77
N GLU A 147 -10.24 -2.66 13.80
CA GLU A 147 -10.35 -1.99 15.10
C GLU A 147 -9.59 -0.66 15.19
N ASN A 148 -8.76 -0.33 14.19
CA ASN A 148 -7.99 0.92 14.14
C ASN A 148 -8.73 1.96 13.28
N PRO A 149 -9.27 3.05 13.86
CA PRO A 149 -10.05 4.04 13.11
C PRO A 149 -9.26 4.72 11.98
N GLU A 150 -7.99 5.06 12.23
CA GLU A 150 -7.13 5.73 11.24
C GLU A 150 -6.81 4.79 10.07
N ALA A 151 -6.47 3.54 10.38
CA ALA A 151 -6.23 2.51 9.37
C ALA A 151 -7.50 2.22 8.56
N ASN A 152 -8.64 2.11 9.22
CA ASN A 152 -9.93 1.86 8.59
C ASN A 152 -10.33 2.98 7.62
N GLN A 153 -10.12 4.25 8.00
CA GLN A 153 -10.37 5.38 7.09
C GLN A 153 -9.51 5.28 5.83
N MET A 154 -8.21 4.99 5.96
CA MET A 154 -7.31 4.85 4.83
C MET A 154 -7.69 3.65 3.94
N ILE A 155 -8.06 2.52 4.54
CA ILE A 155 -8.53 1.34 3.81
C ILE A 155 -9.80 1.68 3.03
N MET A 156 -10.79 2.35 3.65
CA MET A 156 -12.01 2.76 2.97
C MET A 156 -11.74 3.67 1.76
N LEU A 157 -10.82 4.63 1.88
CA LEU A 157 -10.40 5.47 0.75
C LEU A 157 -9.84 4.62 -0.40
N ASN A 158 -8.99 3.64 -0.10
CA ASN A 158 -8.42 2.75 -1.12
C ASN A 158 -9.48 1.83 -1.74
N LEU A 159 -10.44 1.32 -0.96
CA LEU A 159 -11.54 0.52 -1.47
C LEU A 159 -12.44 1.32 -2.42
N MET A 160 -12.65 2.61 -2.14
CA MET A 160 -13.35 3.52 -3.05
C MET A 160 -12.55 3.77 -4.32
N GLU A 161 -11.24 4.04 -4.23
CA GLU A 161 -10.37 4.20 -5.40
C GLU A 161 -10.32 2.94 -6.28
N MET A 162 -10.44 1.76 -5.68
CA MET A 162 -10.53 0.48 -6.38
C MET A 162 -11.94 0.21 -6.94
N GLY A 163 -12.94 1.05 -6.65
CA GLY A 163 -14.34 0.84 -7.05
C GLY A 163 -15.03 -0.33 -6.33
N LEU A 164 -14.45 -0.82 -5.23
CA LEU A 164 -15.00 -1.92 -4.44
C LEU A 164 -16.09 -1.46 -3.48
N ILE A 165 -16.03 -0.18 -3.10
CA ILE A 165 -17.03 0.51 -2.30
C ILE A 165 -17.42 1.80 -3.02
N ASN A 166 -18.70 2.14 -2.99
CA ASN A 166 -19.22 3.40 -3.49
C ASN A 166 -19.96 4.16 -2.39
N VAL A 167 -20.04 5.47 -2.56
CA VAL A 167 -20.77 6.37 -1.68
C VAL A 167 -21.96 6.91 -2.46
N ALA A 168 -23.17 6.66 -1.96
CA ALA A 168 -24.41 7.09 -2.61
C ALA A 168 -25.30 7.85 -1.62
N PRO A 169 -26.08 8.85 -2.09
CA PRO A 169 -27.08 9.49 -1.24
C PRO A 169 -28.12 8.45 -0.79
N ASN A 170 -28.55 8.54 0.45
CA ASN A 170 -29.59 7.67 0.97
C ASN A 170 -30.94 8.02 0.32
N PRO A 171 -31.61 7.08 -0.39
CA PRO A 171 -32.89 7.37 -1.05
C PRO A 171 -34.00 7.74 -0.06
N ASP A 172 -33.92 7.24 1.18
CA ASP A 172 -34.93 7.48 2.21
C ASP A 172 -34.65 8.74 3.04
N ARG A 173 -33.39 9.22 3.04
CA ARG A 173 -32.94 10.37 3.83
C ARG A 173 -31.89 11.16 3.04
N PRO A 174 -32.29 12.17 2.25
CA PRO A 174 -31.38 12.87 1.33
C PRO A 174 -30.14 13.50 1.98
N ASP A 175 -30.19 13.80 3.29
CA ASP A 175 -29.07 14.34 4.06
C ASP A 175 -28.09 13.26 4.56
N ASP A 176 -28.45 11.98 4.44
CA ASP A 176 -27.62 10.84 4.83
C ASP A 176 -26.89 10.25 3.63
N ILE A 177 -25.71 9.68 3.91
CA ILE A 177 -24.87 9.01 2.93
C ILE A 177 -24.84 7.51 3.25
N LEU A 178 -25.03 6.67 2.23
CA LEU A 178 -24.91 5.22 2.33
C LEU A 178 -23.62 4.74 1.65
N VAL A 179 -23.00 3.75 2.29
CA VAL A 179 -21.85 3.02 1.76
C VAL A 179 -22.37 1.77 1.05
N ASP A 180 -22.23 1.73 -0.27
CA ASP A 180 -22.53 0.55 -1.09
C ASP A 180 -21.28 -0.32 -1.22
N ALA A 181 -21.26 -1.43 -0.49
CA ALA A 181 -20.17 -2.40 -0.49
C ALA A 181 -20.52 -3.70 -1.25
N ARG A 182 -21.54 -3.71 -2.12
CA ARG A 182 -21.99 -4.93 -2.80
C ARG A 182 -20.89 -5.58 -3.66
N ALA A 183 -20.10 -4.78 -4.38
CA ALA A 183 -19.00 -5.28 -5.19
C ALA A 183 -17.94 -5.98 -4.32
N LEU A 184 -17.53 -5.34 -3.22
CA LEU A 184 -16.64 -5.94 -2.23
C LEU A 184 -17.23 -7.24 -1.64
N GLN A 185 -18.50 -7.23 -1.23
CA GLN A 185 -19.16 -8.39 -0.65
C GLN A 185 -19.23 -9.58 -1.63
N MET A 186 -19.51 -9.32 -2.91
CA MET A 186 -19.49 -10.35 -3.95
C MET A 186 -18.11 -10.98 -4.09
N LEU A 187 -17.05 -10.17 -4.18
CA LEU A 187 -15.68 -10.68 -4.28
C LEU A 187 -15.28 -11.50 -3.05
N LEU A 188 -15.57 -11.00 -1.84
CA LEU A 188 -15.28 -11.71 -0.60
C LEU A 188 -16.07 -13.02 -0.48
N THR A 189 -17.29 -13.08 -1.02
CA THR A 189 -18.09 -14.32 -1.02
C THR A 189 -17.49 -15.37 -1.96
N GLU A 190 -17.08 -14.96 -3.15
CA GLU A 190 -16.57 -15.87 -4.19
C GLU A 190 -15.12 -16.31 -3.93
N TYR A 191 -14.26 -15.35 -3.57
CA TYR A 191 -12.80 -15.51 -3.48
C TYR A 191 -12.24 -15.31 -2.08
N GLY A 192 -13.08 -15.08 -1.07
CA GLY A 192 -12.63 -14.90 0.30
C GLY A 192 -11.88 -16.11 0.88
N PRO A 193 -11.25 -15.93 2.05
CA PRO A 193 -10.50 -17.00 2.70
C PRO A 193 -11.41 -18.18 3.05
N LYS A 194 -11.10 -19.35 2.47
CA LYS A 194 -11.87 -20.59 2.63
C LYS A 194 -11.46 -21.39 3.88
N VAL A 195 -10.42 -20.97 4.59
CA VAL A 195 -9.89 -21.65 5.77
C VAL A 195 -9.82 -20.67 6.94
N THR A 196 -10.58 -20.95 7.99
CA THR A 196 -10.43 -20.26 9.28
C THR A 196 -9.48 -21.07 10.16
N THR A 197 -8.55 -20.41 10.83
CA THR A 197 -7.67 -21.06 11.82
C THR A 197 -8.50 -21.63 12.99
N ALA A 198 -7.92 -22.58 13.74
CA ALA A 198 -8.57 -23.16 14.92
C ALA A 198 -8.95 -22.12 16.01
N ALA A 199 -8.36 -20.92 15.97
CA ALA A 199 -8.66 -19.79 16.84
C ALA A 199 -9.75 -18.85 16.29
N GLY A 200 -10.43 -19.20 15.20
CA GLY A 200 -11.51 -18.41 14.60
C GLY A 200 -11.04 -17.19 13.78
N ARG A 201 -9.73 -16.98 13.64
CA ARG A 201 -9.15 -15.93 12.78
C ARG A 201 -9.03 -16.41 11.33
N LEU A 202 -9.17 -15.50 10.35
CA LEU A 202 -9.03 -15.86 8.93
C LEU A 202 -7.62 -16.41 8.67
N GLY A 203 -7.53 -17.64 8.20
CA GLY A 203 -6.28 -18.30 7.84
C GLY A 203 -6.01 -18.15 6.35
N VAL A 204 -4.77 -17.82 6.00
CA VAL A 204 -4.32 -17.91 4.60
C VAL A 204 -4.08 -19.38 4.27
N SER A 205 -4.64 -19.89 3.16
CA SER A 205 -4.39 -21.27 2.71
C SER A 205 -2.89 -21.50 2.57
N ALA A 206 -2.37 -22.52 3.28
CA ALA A 206 -0.95 -22.85 3.45
C ALA A 206 -0.23 -23.34 2.17
N THR A 207 -0.73 -23.02 0.98
CA THR A 207 -0.23 -23.55 -0.30
C THR A 207 0.76 -22.63 -1.02
N ARG A 208 1.18 -21.50 -0.44
CA ARG A 208 2.15 -20.62 -1.12
C ARG A 208 3.16 -20.00 -0.15
N GLY A 209 4.27 -20.71 0.04
CA GLY A 209 5.62 -20.21 0.27
C GLY A 209 5.85 -19.17 1.37
N GLY A 210 6.16 -19.65 2.59
CA GLY A 210 7.12 -19.00 3.48
C GLY A 210 6.71 -17.68 4.13
N ILE A 211 5.76 -17.72 5.07
CA ILE A 211 5.56 -16.61 6.01
C ILE A 211 6.44 -16.88 7.24
N TRP A 212 7.44 -16.02 7.40
CA TRP A 212 8.29 -15.95 8.59
C TRP A 212 7.45 -15.57 9.81
N THR A 213 7.47 -16.41 10.85
CA THR A 213 6.90 -16.14 12.17
C THR A 213 8.06 -15.92 13.15
N PRO A 214 8.22 -14.74 13.78
CA PRO A 214 9.16 -14.62 14.88
C PRO A 214 8.56 -15.33 16.09
N GLY A 215 9.13 -16.49 16.47
CA GLY A 215 8.92 -17.06 17.80
C GLY A 215 8.54 -18.55 17.92
N SER A 216 8.61 -19.38 16.87
CA SER A 216 8.47 -20.83 17.05
C SER A 216 9.78 -21.54 16.81
N GLU A 217 10.45 -21.89 17.90
CA GLU A 217 11.50 -22.90 17.92
C GLU A 217 10.97 -24.21 17.31
N THR A 218 11.80 -24.77 16.45
CA THR A 218 11.68 -26.10 15.85
C THR A 218 11.44 -27.18 16.91
N GLY A 219 10.35 -27.95 16.78
CA GLY A 219 10.16 -29.15 17.58
C GLY A 219 8.89 -29.94 17.29
N GLY A 220 9.04 -31.05 16.56
CA GLY A 220 8.29 -32.29 16.84
C GLY A 220 6.92 -32.45 16.18
N GLY A 221 6.83 -33.43 15.29
CA GLY A 221 5.59 -33.87 14.67
C GLY A 221 4.59 -34.49 15.65
N GLY A 222 3.31 -34.36 15.32
CA GLY A 222 2.20 -35.01 15.99
C GLY A 222 1.06 -35.21 15.01
N ILE A 223 0.91 -36.45 14.54
CA ILE A 223 -0.24 -36.95 13.77
C ILE A 223 -1.49 -36.87 14.66
N TRP A 224 -2.60 -36.31 14.15
CA TRP A 224 -3.91 -36.48 14.78
C TRP A 224 -5.04 -36.58 13.75
N THR A 225 -5.85 -37.62 13.91
CA THR A 225 -7.11 -37.91 13.20
C THR A 225 -8.16 -38.33 14.26
N PRO A 226 -9.48 -38.29 13.99
CA PRO A 226 -10.40 -37.42 14.72
C PRO A 226 -11.52 -38.20 15.45
N GLY A 227 -12.22 -37.48 16.34
CA GLY A 227 -13.61 -37.79 16.70
C GLY A 227 -13.84 -38.18 18.16
N SER A 228 -14.54 -37.30 18.89
CA SER A 228 -15.48 -37.66 19.97
C SER A 228 -16.04 -36.40 20.63
N GLY A 229 -17.37 -36.30 20.71
CA GLY A 229 -18.05 -35.42 21.67
C GLY A 229 -19.21 -34.61 21.12
N ALA A 230 -20.40 -35.20 21.14
CA ALA A 230 -21.68 -34.64 20.69
C ALA A 230 -22.24 -33.51 21.58
N GLY A 231 -23.12 -32.69 20.98
CA GLY A 231 -24.30 -32.15 21.69
C GLY A 231 -24.71 -30.71 21.33
N GLY A 232 -25.90 -30.56 20.74
CA GLY A 232 -26.72 -29.35 20.90
C GLY A 232 -27.27 -28.70 19.63
N SER A 233 -28.59 -28.78 19.45
CA SER A 233 -29.36 -28.40 18.25
C SER A 233 -29.85 -26.94 18.22
N SER A 234 -29.92 -26.38 17.00
CA SER A 234 -30.89 -25.40 16.43
C SER A 234 -31.32 -24.12 17.17
N ALA A 235 -31.06 -22.96 16.56
CA ALA A 235 -32.02 -21.88 16.23
C ALA A 235 -31.29 -20.89 15.29
N GLY A 236 -31.81 -20.51 14.13
CA GLY A 236 -32.93 -19.57 14.00
C GLY A 236 -32.36 -18.13 14.04
N GLY A 237 -32.25 -17.49 12.88
CA GLY A 237 -31.42 -16.30 12.67
C GLY A 237 -31.97 -14.98 13.18
N GLU A 238 -31.04 -14.03 13.38
CA GLU A 238 -31.23 -12.60 13.18
C GLU A 238 -29.85 -11.93 13.06
N LYS A 239 -29.62 -11.15 11.98
CA LYS A 239 -28.39 -10.36 11.80
C LYS A 239 -28.45 -9.13 12.72
N PRO A 240 -27.42 -8.81 13.51
CA PRO A 240 -27.45 -7.61 14.33
C PRO A 240 -27.27 -6.36 13.45
N LYS A 241 -28.26 -5.47 13.46
CA LYS A 241 -28.16 -4.10 12.94
C LYS A 241 -27.51 -3.24 14.02
N LEU A 242 -26.34 -2.65 13.73
CA LEU A 242 -25.71 -1.69 14.62
C LEU A 242 -26.39 -0.32 14.46
N ILE A 243 -27.03 0.18 15.52
CA ILE A 243 -27.56 1.54 15.62
C ILE A 243 -26.66 2.28 16.62
N ILE A 244 -26.03 3.38 16.22
CA ILE A 244 -25.25 4.24 17.12
C ILE A 244 -26.13 5.43 17.52
N PRO A 245 -26.51 5.57 18.80
CA PRO A 245 -27.15 6.79 19.30
C PRO A 245 -26.10 7.89 19.55
N ARG A 246 -26.46 9.13 19.22
CA ARG A 246 -25.62 10.31 19.54
C ARG A 246 -25.69 10.63 21.03
N GLY A 247 -24.53 10.73 21.66
CA GLY A 247 -24.25 11.59 22.81
C GLY A 247 -23.31 12.70 22.35
#